data_AF-A0A2A6PY83-F1
#
_entry.id   AF-A0A2A6PY83-F1
#
_cell.length_a   1.000
_cell.length_b   1.000
_cell.length_c   1.000
_cell.angle_alpha   90.00
_cell.angle_beta   90.00
_cell.angle_gamma   90.00
#
_symmetry.space_group_name_H-M   'P 1'
#
loop_
_entity.id
_entity.type
_entity.pdbx_description
1 polymer ?
#
loop_
_entity_poly.entity_id
_entity_poly.type
_entity_poly.pdbx_seq_one_letter_code
_entity_poly.pdbx_strand_id
1 'polypeptide(L)'
;MRIVWGIVLALATSPASGETLVERGAYLVGNVMVCHNCHTPRGPQGPDLSRALSGGSQIFEESRFKVSGSNITPDKDTGIGRWSDAELKRFLVSGMRPDGTRVAPIMPTSFYDVLTARDLDALTAYLRSVPAVRHEVPAPEYRMASKPETPTYAGKQASEAELSDTLARGRYLLTIAHCLECHTPEGASAVHDFAGASGKGGRTFKGPWGESVSANITSDPAAGLGRWSDDEIKRAITQGVARDGHKLKPPMAYAAYAGMTAQDLDAIVAFLRTLPPRS
;
A
#
# COMPACT_ATOMS: atom_id res chain seq x y z
N MET A 1 49.14 -2.85 44.25
CA MET A 1 48.53 -1.79 43.42
C MET A 1 47.33 -2.40 42.70
N ARG A 2 46.11 -1.93 42.97
CA ARG A 2 44.84 -2.60 42.61
C ARG A 2 44.51 -2.38 41.13
N ILE A 3 44.24 -3.45 40.39
CA ILE A 3 43.76 -3.42 39.01
C ILE A 3 42.24 -3.23 39.05
N VAL A 4 41.75 -2.10 38.56
CA VAL A 4 40.32 -1.80 38.47
C VAL A 4 39.85 -2.22 37.08
N TRP A 5 38.98 -3.24 37.02
CA TRP A 5 38.25 -3.61 35.81
C TRP A 5 37.08 -2.64 35.61
N GLY A 6 37.19 -1.78 34.60
CA GLY A 6 36.08 -0.94 34.15
C GLY A 6 35.13 -1.75 33.27
N ILE A 7 33.93 -2.04 33.78
CA ILE A 7 32.84 -2.57 32.97
C ILE A 7 32.32 -1.43 32.09
N VAL A 8 32.60 -1.49 30.79
CA VAL A 8 31.99 -0.61 29.80
C VAL A 8 30.58 -1.13 29.55
N LEU A 9 29.59 -0.46 30.12
CA LEU A 9 28.18 -0.69 29.81
C LEU A 9 27.91 -0.08 28.41
N ALA A 10 27.83 -0.92 27.39
CA ALA A 10 27.36 -0.50 26.08
C ALA A 10 25.87 -0.19 26.18
N LEU A 11 25.52 1.10 26.11
CA LEU A 11 24.14 1.55 25.94
C LEU A 11 23.67 1.11 24.55
N ALA A 12 22.83 0.08 24.51
CA ALA A 12 22.06 -0.26 23.32
C ALA A 12 21.09 0.89 23.04
N THR A 13 21.38 1.69 22.03
CA THR A 13 20.44 2.68 21.50
C THR A 13 19.35 1.93 20.73
N SER A 14 18.21 1.70 21.37
CA SER A 14 17.00 1.22 20.71
C SER A 14 16.52 2.25 19.66
N PRO A 15 16.43 1.92 18.37
CA PRO A 15 15.81 2.81 17.41
C PRO A 15 14.30 2.53 17.40
N ALA A 16 13.50 3.44 17.97
CA ALA A 16 12.10 3.75 17.59
C ALA A 16 11.30 4.42 18.73
N SER A 17 11.68 5.62 19.19
CA SER A 17 10.86 6.38 20.15
C SER A 17 10.62 7.85 19.78
N GLY A 18 10.95 8.25 18.53
CA GLY A 18 10.89 9.65 18.11
C GLY A 18 9.97 9.97 16.91
N GLU A 19 9.46 8.96 16.20
CA GLU A 19 8.62 9.20 15.01
C GLU A 19 7.24 9.72 15.42
N THR A 20 6.90 10.93 14.97
CA THR A 20 5.59 11.54 15.17
C THR A 20 4.52 10.84 14.32
N LEU A 21 3.24 11.01 14.70
CA LEU A 21 2.12 10.48 13.91
C LEU A 21 2.08 11.08 12.50
N VAL A 22 2.48 12.34 12.33
CA VAL A 22 2.50 13.00 11.01
C VAL A 22 3.59 12.40 10.12
N GLU A 23 4.80 12.16 10.66
CA GLU A 23 5.88 11.50 9.92
C GLU A 23 5.51 10.07 9.53
N ARG A 24 4.94 9.31 10.47
CA ARG A 24 4.45 7.96 10.18
C ARG A 24 3.37 7.97 9.09
N GLY A 25 2.41 8.88 9.19
CA GLY A 25 1.33 8.99 8.21
C GLY A 25 1.85 9.39 6.83
N ALA A 26 2.82 10.31 6.77
CA ALA A 26 3.50 10.68 5.54
C ALA A 26 4.19 9.48 4.89
N TYR A 27 4.90 8.68 5.69
CA TYR A 27 5.55 7.45 5.23
C TYR A 27 4.55 6.44 4.66
N LEU A 28 3.45 6.17 5.38
CA LEU A 28 2.42 5.25 4.93
C LEU A 28 1.74 5.72 3.65
N VAL A 29 1.32 6.99 3.59
CA VAL A 29 0.65 7.58 2.41
C VAL A 29 1.57 7.64 1.20
N GLY A 30 2.83 8.03 1.40
CA GLY A 30 3.80 8.25 0.33
C GLY A 30 4.41 6.96 -0.21
N ASN A 31 4.80 6.04 0.68
CA ASN A 31 5.75 4.99 0.34
C ASN A 31 5.20 3.57 0.50
N VAL A 32 4.16 3.36 1.31
CA VAL A 32 3.62 2.01 1.56
C VAL A 32 2.28 1.82 0.86
N MET A 33 1.27 2.62 1.22
CA MET A 33 -0.09 2.55 0.70
C MET A 33 -0.27 3.35 -0.61
N VAL A 34 0.72 4.19 -0.94
CA VAL A 34 0.85 4.93 -2.20
C VAL A 34 -0.42 5.72 -2.58
N CYS A 35 -1.06 6.41 -1.62
CA CYS A 35 -2.33 7.09 -1.87
C CYS A 35 -2.21 8.19 -2.94
N HIS A 36 -1.03 8.79 -3.08
CA HIS A 36 -0.74 9.78 -4.13
C HIS A 36 -1.00 9.26 -5.54
N ASN A 37 -0.87 7.95 -5.79
CA ASN A 37 -1.04 7.41 -7.13
C ASN A 37 -2.45 7.61 -7.68
N CYS A 38 -3.46 7.56 -6.80
CA CYS A 38 -4.87 7.71 -7.15
C CYS A 38 -5.43 9.06 -6.73
N HIS A 39 -4.95 9.64 -5.62
CA HIS A 39 -5.54 10.85 -5.03
C HIS A 39 -4.82 12.15 -5.39
N THR A 40 -3.77 12.14 -6.23
CA THR A 40 -3.08 13.37 -6.67
C THR A 40 -3.29 13.60 -8.17
N PRO A 41 -3.57 14.84 -8.62
CA PRO A 41 -3.64 15.15 -10.05
C PRO A 41 -2.33 14.77 -10.75
N ARG A 42 -2.41 14.39 -12.03
CA ARG A 42 -1.22 14.13 -12.85
C ARG A 42 -1.16 15.10 -14.01
N GLY A 43 0.02 15.69 -14.20
CA GLY A 43 0.40 16.47 -15.38
C GLY A 43 1.37 15.70 -16.28
N PRO A 44 1.90 16.35 -17.34
CA PRO A 44 2.84 15.72 -18.27
C PRO A 44 4.13 15.21 -17.62
N GLN A 45 4.53 15.80 -16.48
CA GLN A 45 5.73 15.44 -15.72
C GLN A 45 5.46 14.42 -14.61
N GLY A 46 4.24 13.89 -14.49
CA GLY A 46 3.84 12.96 -13.41
C GLY A 46 2.89 13.61 -12.39
N PRO A 47 2.82 13.10 -11.15
CA PRO A 47 1.98 13.66 -10.10
C PRO A 47 2.30 15.13 -9.81
N ASP A 48 1.26 15.97 -9.77
CA ASP A 48 1.35 17.37 -9.36
C ASP A 48 1.29 17.47 -7.82
N LEU A 49 2.46 17.43 -7.19
CA LEU A 49 2.56 17.48 -5.73
C LEU A 49 2.18 18.85 -5.14
N SER A 50 2.09 19.92 -5.94
CA SER A 50 1.54 21.20 -5.46
C SER A 50 0.06 21.11 -5.13
N ARG A 51 -0.62 20.10 -5.68
CA ARG A 51 -2.01 19.73 -5.44
C ARG A 51 -2.12 18.31 -4.88
N ALA A 52 -1.11 17.91 -4.10
CA ALA A 52 -1.05 16.62 -3.42
C ALA A 52 -2.38 16.25 -2.76
N LEU A 53 -2.86 15.02 -3.02
CA LEU A 53 -4.05 14.43 -2.40
C LEU A 53 -5.37 15.15 -2.68
N SER A 54 -5.40 16.15 -3.56
CA SER A 54 -6.60 16.92 -3.89
C SER A 54 -7.54 16.23 -4.87
N GLY A 55 -7.36 14.94 -5.16
CA GLY A 55 -8.13 14.17 -6.13
C GLY A 55 -7.35 13.87 -7.41
N GLY A 56 -7.51 12.67 -7.93
CA GLY A 56 -6.78 12.19 -9.11
C GLY A 56 -7.44 12.54 -10.43
N SER A 57 -6.63 12.64 -11.49
CA SER A 57 -7.11 12.81 -12.86
C SER A 57 -7.49 11.51 -13.56
N GLN A 58 -7.15 10.35 -12.98
CA GLN A 58 -7.47 9.04 -13.53
C GLN A 58 -8.96 8.72 -13.35
N ILE A 59 -9.59 8.30 -14.45
CA ILE A 59 -10.93 7.73 -14.46
C ILE A 59 -10.82 6.21 -14.56
N PHE A 60 -11.40 5.52 -13.59
CA PHE A 60 -11.56 4.07 -13.59
C PHE A 60 -12.96 3.76 -14.10
N GLU A 61 -13.04 3.34 -15.35
CA GLU A 61 -14.30 2.99 -16.03
C GLU A 61 -14.43 1.47 -16.10
N GLU A 62 -15.26 0.92 -15.22
CA GLU A 62 -15.55 -0.50 -15.13
C GLU A 62 -17.03 -0.77 -15.39
N SER A 63 -17.37 -2.00 -15.75
CA SER A 63 -18.79 -2.39 -15.98
C SER A 63 -19.70 -2.05 -14.78
N ARG A 64 -19.18 -2.10 -13.54
CA ARG A 64 -19.92 -1.89 -12.30
C ARG A 64 -19.88 -0.46 -11.76
N PHE A 65 -18.90 0.35 -12.14
CA PHE A 65 -18.73 1.70 -11.63
C PHE A 65 -17.88 2.57 -12.55
N LYS A 66 -18.03 3.88 -12.45
CA LYS A 66 -17.11 4.86 -13.01
C LYS A 66 -16.72 5.86 -11.94
N VAL A 67 -15.45 5.87 -11.57
CA VAL A 67 -14.96 6.66 -10.43
C VAL A 67 -13.61 7.30 -10.71
N SER A 68 -13.24 8.28 -9.90
CA SER A 68 -11.91 8.89 -9.84
C SER A 68 -11.40 8.88 -8.41
N GLY A 69 -10.12 9.17 -8.21
CA GLY A 69 -9.60 9.40 -6.86
C GLY A 69 -10.20 10.67 -6.25
N SER A 70 -10.89 10.52 -5.13
CA SER A 70 -11.49 11.64 -4.40
C SER A 70 -10.47 12.63 -3.86
N ASN A 71 -10.88 13.87 -3.62
CA ASN A 71 -10.09 14.80 -2.82
C ASN A 71 -10.10 14.34 -1.36
N ILE A 72 -8.92 14.06 -0.80
CA ILE A 72 -8.75 13.59 0.58
C ILE A 72 -7.96 14.58 1.43
N THR A 73 -7.82 15.83 0.96
CA THR A 73 -7.31 16.95 1.78
C THR A 73 -8.35 17.37 2.82
N PRO A 74 -7.98 18.15 3.86
CA PRO A 74 -8.93 18.63 4.87
C PRO A 74 -9.83 19.77 4.38
N ASP A 75 -9.93 19.99 3.06
CA ASP A 75 -10.92 20.90 2.48
C ASP A 75 -12.34 20.50 2.91
N LYS A 76 -13.13 21.48 3.35
CA LYS A 76 -14.45 21.22 3.94
C LYS A 76 -15.55 21.04 2.90
N ASP A 77 -15.36 21.49 1.68
CA ASP A 77 -16.43 21.50 0.68
C ASP A 77 -16.28 20.36 -0.33
N THR A 78 -15.05 20.04 -0.69
CA THR A 78 -14.71 19.04 -1.70
C THR A 78 -13.87 17.88 -1.15
N GLY A 79 -13.28 18.04 0.04
CA GLY A 79 -12.43 17.04 0.69
C GLY A 79 -13.07 16.34 1.90
N ILE A 80 -12.22 15.79 2.77
CA ILE A 80 -12.62 15.07 4.00
C ILE A 80 -12.71 15.98 5.24
N GLY A 81 -12.67 17.30 5.06
CA GLY A 81 -12.61 18.28 6.15
C GLY A 81 -13.81 18.27 7.10
N ARG A 82 -14.95 17.72 6.67
CA ARG A 82 -16.17 17.58 7.50
C ARG A 82 -16.30 16.22 8.18
N TRP A 83 -15.51 15.23 7.78
CA TRP A 83 -15.54 13.91 8.42
C TRP A 83 -14.87 14.03 9.77
N SER A 84 -15.42 13.38 10.79
CA SER A 84 -14.72 13.16 12.05
C SER A 84 -13.57 12.17 11.86
N ASP A 85 -12.60 12.19 12.78
CA ASP A 85 -11.49 11.23 12.77
C ASP A 85 -11.97 9.78 12.91
N ALA A 86 -13.03 9.56 13.69
CA ALA A 86 -13.65 8.23 13.82
C ALA A 86 -14.27 7.76 12.49
N GLU A 87 -14.90 8.65 11.73
CA GLU A 87 -15.44 8.33 10.41
C GLU A 87 -14.35 8.03 9.39
N LEU A 88 -13.25 8.80 9.38
CA LEU A 88 -12.12 8.54 8.50
C LEU A 88 -11.48 7.18 8.80
N LYS A 89 -11.19 6.89 10.08
CA LYS A 89 -10.62 5.59 10.49
C LYS A 89 -11.55 4.44 10.14
N ARG A 90 -12.86 4.59 10.40
CA ARG A 90 -13.87 3.59 10.00
C ARG A 90 -13.89 3.38 8.49
N PHE A 91 -13.84 4.46 7.71
CA PHE A 91 -13.84 4.37 6.25
C PHE A 91 -12.64 3.57 5.74
N LEU A 92 -11.42 3.84 6.25
CA LEU A 92 -10.21 3.17 5.81
C LEU A 92 -10.31 1.64 5.93
N VAL A 93 -10.89 1.13 7.02
CA VAL A 93 -10.98 -0.32 7.29
C VAL A 93 -12.27 -0.98 6.80
N SER A 94 -13.32 -0.22 6.51
CA SER A 94 -14.63 -0.78 6.12
C SER A 94 -15.08 -0.44 4.71
N GLY A 95 -14.50 0.61 4.10
CA GLY A 95 -14.96 1.20 2.85
C GLY A 95 -16.32 1.91 2.94
N MET A 96 -16.87 2.11 4.14
CA MET A 96 -18.17 2.75 4.34
C MET A 96 -18.01 4.25 4.58
N ARG A 97 -18.61 5.06 3.70
CA ARG A 97 -18.66 6.51 3.86
C ARG A 97 -19.61 6.93 4.99
N PRO A 98 -19.52 8.18 5.50
CA PRO A 98 -20.46 8.72 6.48
C PRO A 98 -21.93 8.65 6.06
N ASP A 99 -22.21 8.82 4.77
CA ASP A 99 -23.56 8.74 4.20
C ASP A 99 -24.09 7.30 4.04
N GLY A 100 -23.33 6.30 4.47
CA GLY A 100 -23.68 4.88 4.36
C GLY A 100 -23.40 4.26 2.99
N THR A 101 -22.90 5.01 2.02
CA THR A 101 -22.50 4.44 0.72
C THR A 101 -21.16 3.72 0.84
N ARG A 102 -21.03 2.60 0.12
CA ARG A 102 -19.76 1.87 0.02
C ARG A 102 -18.90 2.45 -1.10
N VAL A 103 -17.60 2.56 -0.85
CA VAL A 103 -16.61 2.98 -1.86
C VAL A 103 -16.51 1.95 -2.98
N ALA A 104 -16.07 2.39 -4.17
CA ALA A 104 -15.77 1.45 -5.25
C ALA A 104 -14.57 0.57 -4.85
N PRO A 105 -14.56 -0.72 -5.21
CA PRO A 105 -13.49 -1.65 -4.85
C PRO A 105 -12.08 -1.24 -5.29
N ILE A 106 -11.96 -0.30 -6.24
CA ILE A 106 -10.68 0.27 -6.66
C ILE A 106 -9.96 1.02 -5.53
N MET A 107 -10.69 1.47 -4.50
CA MET A 107 -10.08 1.89 -3.25
C MET A 107 -9.90 0.64 -2.37
N PRO A 108 -8.65 0.22 -2.08
CA PRO A 108 -8.37 -1.13 -1.56
C PRO A 108 -8.60 -1.26 -0.04
N THR A 109 -9.79 -0.85 0.44
CA THR A 109 -10.11 -0.89 1.88
C THR A 109 -10.16 -2.30 2.46
N SER A 110 -10.36 -3.32 1.63
CA SER A 110 -10.32 -4.73 2.05
C SER A 110 -8.94 -5.19 2.51
N PHE A 111 -7.87 -4.47 2.16
CA PHE A 111 -6.50 -4.74 2.62
C PHE A 111 -6.12 -3.91 3.86
N TYR A 112 -6.94 -2.93 4.23
CA TYR A 112 -6.63 -2.00 5.32
C TYR A 112 -7.24 -2.39 6.66
N ASP A 113 -8.06 -3.43 6.71
CA ASP A 113 -8.65 -3.93 7.96
C ASP A 113 -7.59 -4.47 8.96
N VAL A 114 -6.35 -4.65 8.51
CA VAL A 114 -5.20 -5.02 9.34
C VAL A 114 -4.51 -3.82 10.01
N LEU A 115 -4.79 -2.57 9.59
CA LEU A 115 -4.10 -1.36 10.07
C LEU A 115 -4.12 -1.28 11.60
N THR A 116 -2.96 -1.05 12.22
CA THR A 116 -2.89 -0.86 13.67
C THR A 116 -3.63 0.41 14.09
N ALA A 117 -4.03 0.49 15.36
CA ALA A 117 -4.64 1.71 15.89
C ALA A 117 -3.71 2.93 15.71
N ARG A 118 -2.40 2.75 15.93
CA ARG A 118 -1.40 3.81 15.75
C ARG A 118 -1.29 4.24 14.29
N ASP A 119 -1.28 3.30 13.34
CA ASP A 119 -1.20 3.64 11.92
C ASP A 119 -2.49 4.31 11.42
N LEU A 120 -3.66 3.95 11.95
CA LEU A 120 -4.91 4.70 11.71
C LEU A 120 -4.87 6.13 12.26
N ASP A 121 -4.29 6.32 13.45
CA ASP A 121 -4.05 7.64 14.04
C ASP A 121 -3.05 8.44 13.20
N ALA A 122 -1.98 7.81 12.72
CA ALA A 122 -0.96 8.42 11.89
C ALA A 122 -1.48 8.89 10.53
N LEU A 123 -2.24 8.02 9.83
CA LEU A 123 -2.92 8.36 8.58
C LEU A 123 -3.87 9.54 8.77
N THR A 124 -4.64 9.54 9.86
CA THR A 124 -5.52 10.65 10.21
C THR A 124 -4.72 11.93 10.45
N ALA A 125 -3.70 11.89 11.32
CA ALA A 125 -2.88 13.06 11.65
C ALA A 125 -2.22 13.68 10.40
N TYR A 126 -1.68 12.85 9.51
CA TYR A 126 -1.08 13.33 8.26
C TYR A 126 -2.12 13.92 7.30
N LEU A 127 -3.25 13.24 7.07
CA LEU A 127 -4.31 13.77 6.20
C LEU A 127 -4.94 15.08 6.73
N ARG A 128 -4.89 15.31 8.05
CA ARG A 128 -5.28 16.59 8.65
C ARG A 128 -4.22 17.68 8.52
N SER A 129 -2.94 17.31 8.39
CA SER A 129 -1.84 18.28 8.33
C SER A 129 -1.55 18.79 6.93
N VAL A 130 -1.96 18.08 5.88
CA VAL A 130 -1.75 18.54 4.49
C VAL A 130 -2.57 19.81 4.19
N PRO A 131 -2.10 20.68 3.28
CA PRO A 131 -2.86 21.86 2.87
C PRO A 131 -4.25 21.48 2.33
N ALA A 132 -5.27 22.21 2.77
CA ALA A 132 -6.60 22.11 2.18
C ALA A 132 -6.56 22.64 0.74
N VAL A 133 -7.01 21.84 -0.22
CA VAL A 133 -7.10 22.24 -1.62
C VAL A 133 -8.53 22.01 -2.08
N ARG A 134 -9.23 23.08 -2.41
CA ARG A 134 -10.55 22.97 -3.03
C ARG A 134 -10.40 22.42 -4.44
N HIS A 135 -10.96 21.24 -4.68
CA HIS A 135 -10.96 20.61 -6.00
C HIS A 135 -12.10 19.61 -6.08
N GLU A 136 -13.08 19.94 -6.91
CA GLU A 136 -14.21 19.08 -7.19
C GLU A 136 -13.81 18.07 -8.27
N VAL A 137 -13.92 16.78 -7.94
CA VAL A 137 -13.73 15.69 -8.90
C VAL A 137 -15.10 15.18 -9.36
N PRO A 138 -15.19 14.53 -10.54
CA PRO A 138 -16.45 13.95 -11.00
C PRO A 138 -17.08 13.03 -9.94
N ALA A 139 -18.38 13.17 -9.73
CA ALA A 139 -19.13 12.32 -8.82
C ALA A 139 -19.02 10.84 -9.25
N PRO A 140 -18.91 9.90 -8.31
CA PRO A 140 -18.82 8.48 -8.64
C PRO A 140 -20.17 7.97 -9.20
N GLU A 141 -20.11 7.20 -10.28
CA GLU A 141 -21.26 6.47 -10.81
C GLU A 141 -21.19 5.01 -10.34
N TYR A 142 -22.18 4.56 -9.57
CA TYR A 142 -22.32 3.18 -9.14
C TYR A 142 -23.43 2.49 -9.93
N ARG A 143 -23.06 1.51 -10.76
CA ARG A 143 -23.98 0.80 -11.66
C ARG A 143 -24.48 -0.51 -11.04
N MET A 144 -23.62 -1.17 -10.26
CA MET A 144 -23.93 -2.43 -9.57
C MET A 144 -23.26 -2.50 -8.20
N ALA A 145 -23.93 -3.17 -7.25
CA ALA A 145 -23.33 -3.48 -5.96
C ALA A 145 -22.10 -4.40 -6.15
N SER A 146 -20.98 -4.02 -5.53
CA SER A 146 -19.78 -4.84 -5.50
C SER A 146 -19.58 -5.39 -4.09
N LYS A 147 -19.31 -6.69 -4.00
CA LYS A 147 -18.92 -7.32 -2.74
C LYS A 147 -17.41 -7.11 -2.56
N PRO A 148 -16.94 -6.66 -1.38
CA PRO A 148 -15.51 -6.62 -1.09
C PRO A 148 -14.93 -8.03 -1.20
N GLU A 149 -13.76 -8.13 -1.81
CA GLU A 149 -12.95 -9.35 -1.77
C GLU A 149 -12.28 -9.48 -0.40
N THR A 150 -11.81 -10.69 -0.08
CA THR A 150 -11.03 -10.96 1.15
C THR A 150 -9.61 -11.36 0.74
N PRO A 151 -8.64 -10.43 0.79
CA PRO A 151 -7.25 -10.72 0.48
C PRO A 151 -6.65 -11.77 1.42
N THR A 152 -5.69 -12.56 0.91
CA THR A 152 -4.87 -13.44 1.73
C THR A 152 -4.12 -12.57 2.74
N TYR A 153 -4.29 -12.84 4.04
CA TYR A 153 -3.71 -12.10 5.19
C TYR A 153 -4.44 -10.84 5.68
N ALA A 154 -5.58 -10.48 5.08
CA ALA A 154 -6.50 -9.49 5.65
C ALA A 154 -7.39 -10.10 6.77
N GLY A 155 -8.25 -9.29 7.39
CA GLY A 155 -9.34 -9.75 8.26
C GLY A 155 -9.07 -9.72 9.77
N LYS A 156 -7.85 -9.35 10.20
CA LYS A 156 -7.52 -9.17 11.62
C LYS A 156 -6.64 -7.94 11.81
N GLN A 157 -7.13 -6.99 12.61
CA GLN A 157 -6.35 -5.82 13.02
C GLN A 157 -5.06 -6.24 13.73
N ALA A 158 -3.93 -5.68 13.29
CA ALA A 158 -2.63 -5.90 13.91
C ALA A 158 -2.42 -4.97 15.12
N SER A 159 -1.49 -5.36 15.99
CA SER A 159 -1.03 -4.60 17.13
C SER A 159 0.44 -4.20 16.98
N GLU A 160 0.84 -3.09 17.63
CA GLU A 160 2.25 -2.65 17.63
C GLU A 160 3.20 -3.72 18.18
N ALA A 161 2.74 -4.51 19.16
CA ALA A 161 3.50 -5.62 19.72
C ALA A 161 3.76 -6.72 18.67
N GLU A 162 2.77 -7.07 17.85
CA GLU A 162 2.95 -8.04 16.75
C GLU A 162 3.96 -7.50 15.73
N LEU A 163 3.96 -6.19 15.43
CA LEU A 163 4.88 -5.58 14.46
C LEU A 163 6.35 -5.48 14.94
N SER A 164 6.66 -5.92 16.17
CA SER A 164 8.05 -6.12 16.62
C SER A 164 8.67 -7.39 16.05
N ASP A 165 7.86 -8.37 15.62
CA ASP A 165 8.31 -9.53 14.88
C ASP A 165 8.46 -9.23 13.38
N THR A 166 9.58 -9.64 12.79
CA THR A 166 9.92 -9.35 11.40
C THR A 166 8.91 -9.97 10.42
N LEU A 167 8.45 -11.20 10.65
CA LEU A 167 7.52 -11.86 9.73
C LEU A 167 6.11 -11.26 9.83
N ALA A 168 5.65 -10.96 11.04
CA ALA A 168 4.39 -10.28 11.27
C ALA A 168 4.38 -8.88 10.66
N ARG A 169 5.47 -8.12 10.80
CA ARG A 169 5.67 -6.83 10.13
C ARG A 169 5.68 -6.97 8.61
N GLY A 170 6.41 -7.96 8.09
CA GLY A 170 6.48 -8.23 6.65
C GLY A 170 5.11 -8.55 6.06
N ARG A 171 4.34 -9.39 6.74
CA ARG A 171 2.94 -9.69 6.40
C ARG A 171 2.10 -8.43 6.38
N TYR A 172 2.15 -7.65 7.45
CA TYR A 172 1.40 -6.41 7.60
C TYR A 172 1.69 -5.45 6.44
N LEU A 173 2.96 -5.14 6.19
CA LEU A 173 3.38 -4.22 5.14
C LEU A 173 3.02 -4.72 3.74
N LEU A 174 3.23 -6.01 3.46
CA LEU A 174 2.85 -6.62 2.19
C LEU A 174 1.34 -6.53 1.93
N THR A 175 0.52 -6.68 2.98
CA THR A 175 -0.94 -6.51 2.90
C THR A 175 -1.31 -5.05 2.64
N ILE A 176 -0.86 -4.09 3.45
CA ILE A 176 -1.28 -2.68 3.30
C ILE A 176 -0.63 -1.96 2.11
N ALA A 177 0.44 -2.52 1.54
CA ALA A 177 1.02 -2.10 0.27
C ALA A 177 0.34 -2.73 -0.96
N HIS A 178 -0.68 -3.58 -0.75
CA HIS A 178 -1.50 -4.24 -1.78
C HIS A 178 -0.71 -5.10 -2.76
N CYS A 179 0.42 -5.68 -2.34
CA CYS A 179 1.24 -6.47 -3.27
C CYS A 179 0.43 -7.62 -3.89
N LEU A 180 -0.41 -8.28 -3.10
CA LEU A 180 -1.22 -9.41 -3.57
C LEU A 180 -2.39 -9.00 -4.46
N GLU A 181 -2.79 -7.72 -4.50
CA GLU A 181 -3.82 -7.27 -5.43
C GLU A 181 -3.34 -7.43 -6.87
N CYS A 182 -2.15 -6.91 -7.20
CA CYS A 182 -1.61 -7.00 -8.56
C CYS A 182 -1.00 -8.37 -8.86
N HIS A 183 -0.42 -9.02 -7.85
CA HIS A 183 0.32 -10.27 -8.00
C HIS A 183 -0.54 -11.52 -7.74
N THR A 184 -1.86 -11.43 -7.79
CA THR A 184 -2.76 -12.60 -7.75
C THR A 184 -3.59 -12.60 -9.03
N PRO A 185 -3.75 -13.72 -9.75
CA PRO A 185 -4.56 -13.74 -10.95
C PRO A 185 -6.05 -13.52 -10.64
N GLU A 186 -6.76 -12.95 -11.61
CA GLU A 186 -8.22 -12.89 -11.58
C GLU A 186 -8.81 -14.15 -12.20
N GLY A 187 -9.88 -14.67 -11.60
CA GLY A 187 -10.72 -15.69 -12.20
C GLY A 187 -11.68 -15.13 -13.25
N ALA A 188 -12.53 -16.00 -13.80
CA ALA A 188 -13.45 -15.66 -14.90
C ALA A 188 -14.45 -14.51 -14.60
N SER A 189 -14.64 -14.15 -13.34
CA SER A 189 -15.55 -13.09 -12.89
C SER A 189 -14.87 -11.75 -12.59
N ALA A 190 -13.60 -11.56 -12.99
CA ALA A 190 -12.76 -10.42 -12.59
C ALA A 190 -12.65 -10.28 -11.05
N VAL A 191 -12.57 -11.43 -10.39
CA VAL A 191 -12.38 -11.57 -8.93
C VAL A 191 -11.05 -12.27 -8.71
N HIS A 192 -10.21 -11.74 -7.84
CA HIS A 192 -8.91 -12.31 -7.50
C HIS A 192 -9.05 -13.69 -6.86
N ASP A 193 -8.22 -14.64 -7.31
CA ASP A 193 -8.12 -15.96 -6.69
C ASP A 193 -7.14 -15.94 -5.50
N PHE A 194 -7.51 -15.21 -4.44
CA PHE A 194 -6.73 -15.15 -3.20
C PHE A 194 -6.64 -16.50 -2.46
N ALA A 195 -7.56 -17.43 -2.71
CA ALA A 195 -7.57 -18.73 -2.05
C ALA A 195 -6.64 -19.73 -2.75
N GLY A 196 -6.71 -19.81 -4.08
CA GLY A 196 -6.00 -20.80 -4.89
C GLY A 196 -4.66 -20.32 -5.44
N ALA A 197 -4.50 -19.02 -5.71
CA ALA A 197 -3.40 -18.51 -6.52
C ALA A 197 -2.77 -17.21 -6.02
N SER A 198 -2.93 -16.88 -4.73
CA SER A 198 -2.33 -15.69 -4.13
C SER A 198 -0.83 -15.59 -4.41
N GLY A 199 -0.38 -14.45 -4.93
CA GLY A 199 1.02 -14.18 -5.26
C GLY A 199 1.53 -14.82 -6.57
N LYS A 200 0.72 -15.61 -7.27
CA LYS A 200 1.12 -16.32 -8.50
C LYS A 200 1.41 -15.39 -9.69
N GLY A 201 0.94 -14.14 -9.66
CA GLY A 201 1.06 -13.20 -10.76
C GLY A 201 0.16 -13.54 -11.94
N GLY A 202 0.54 -13.08 -13.13
CA GLY A 202 -0.14 -13.38 -14.39
C GLY A 202 -1.26 -12.42 -14.78
N ARG A 203 -1.49 -11.33 -14.02
CA ARG A 203 -2.43 -10.28 -14.44
C ARG A 203 -1.80 -9.40 -15.50
N THR A 204 -2.52 -9.19 -16.60
CA THR A 204 -2.10 -8.31 -17.69
C THR A 204 -2.59 -6.88 -17.44
N PHE A 205 -1.68 -5.92 -17.50
CA PHE A 205 -1.96 -4.49 -17.40
C PHE A 205 -1.65 -3.80 -18.72
N LYS A 206 -2.57 -2.97 -19.16
CA LYS A 206 -2.44 -2.15 -20.38
C LYS A 206 -2.35 -0.69 -19.99
N GLY A 207 -1.37 0.02 -20.54
CA GLY A 207 -1.21 1.45 -20.34
C GLY A 207 -0.44 2.11 -21.48
N PRO A 208 -0.13 3.42 -21.35
CA PRO A 208 0.67 4.14 -22.35
C PRO A 208 2.06 3.55 -22.59
N TRP A 209 2.57 2.74 -21.66
CA TRP A 209 3.82 1.98 -21.75
C TRP A 209 3.68 0.65 -22.53
N GLY A 210 2.51 0.38 -23.10
CA GLY A 210 2.14 -0.90 -23.71
C GLY A 210 1.59 -1.88 -22.68
N GLU A 211 1.97 -3.14 -22.83
CA GLU A 211 1.49 -4.24 -21.99
C GLU A 211 2.59 -4.69 -21.00
N SER A 212 2.16 -5.03 -19.79
CA SER A 212 2.96 -5.69 -18.75
C SER A 212 2.16 -6.80 -18.07
N VAL A 213 2.84 -7.76 -17.48
CA VAL A 213 2.23 -8.88 -16.75
C VAL A 213 2.81 -8.90 -15.34
N SER A 214 1.98 -9.03 -14.31
CA SER A 214 2.48 -9.15 -12.94
C SER A 214 3.30 -10.42 -12.76
N ALA A 215 4.45 -10.27 -12.12
CA ALA A 215 5.34 -11.39 -11.84
C ALA A 215 4.75 -12.33 -10.78
N ASN A 216 5.19 -13.58 -10.77
CA ASN A 216 4.98 -14.47 -9.65
C ASN A 216 5.93 -14.09 -8.51
N ILE A 217 5.38 -13.74 -7.35
CA ILE A 217 6.15 -13.30 -6.17
C ILE A 217 6.26 -14.36 -5.09
N THR A 218 5.83 -15.60 -5.37
CA THR A 218 5.91 -16.71 -4.42
C THR A 218 7.33 -17.23 -4.27
N SER A 219 7.55 -18.13 -3.30
CA SER A 219 8.83 -18.80 -3.09
C SER A 219 9.19 -19.85 -4.15
N ASP A 220 8.40 -19.99 -5.22
CA ASP A 220 8.71 -20.93 -6.32
C ASP A 220 10.10 -20.63 -6.92
N PRO A 221 10.99 -21.63 -7.04
CA PRO A 221 12.37 -21.41 -7.47
C PRO A 221 12.52 -21.15 -8.98
N ALA A 222 11.54 -21.51 -9.81
CA ALA A 222 11.62 -21.40 -11.26
C ALA A 222 10.73 -20.27 -11.79
N ALA A 223 9.46 -20.25 -11.38
CA ALA A 223 8.48 -19.26 -11.79
C ALA A 223 8.50 -18.00 -10.89
N GLY A 224 8.86 -18.15 -9.62
CA GLY A 224 8.79 -17.09 -8.60
C GLY A 224 10.15 -16.51 -8.18
N LEU A 225 10.19 -16.03 -6.93
CA LEU A 225 11.35 -15.36 -6.34
C LEU A 225 12.32 -16.31 -5.64
N GLY A 226 12.06 -17.62 -5.61
CA GLY A 226 12.81 -18.58 -4.79
C GLY A 226 14.32 -18.62 -5.05
N ARG A 227 14.76 -18.28 -6.27
CA ARG A 227 16.19 -18.19 -6.63
C ARG A 227 16.76 -16.76 -6.67
N TRP A 228 15.93 -15.74 -6.45
CA TRP A 228 16.39 -14.36 -6.38
C TRP A 228 17.03 -14.15 -5.01
N SER A 229 18.11 -13.38 -4.93
CA SER A 229 18.67 -12.87 -3.68
C SER A 229 17.78 -11.76 -3.09
N ASP A 230 17.93 -11.49 -1.81
CA ASP A 230 17.15 -10.44 -1.12
C ASP A 230 17.39 -9.06 -1.77
N ASP A 231 18.63 -8.75 -2.15
CA ASP A 231 18.97 -7.49 -2.81
C ASP A 231 18.38 -7.38 -4.21
N GLU A 232 18.27 -8.49 -4.96
CA GLU A 232 17.57 -8.50 -6.25
C GLU A 232 16.07 -8.21 -6.07
N ILE A 233 15.44 -8.75 -5.03
CA ILE A 233 14.02 -8.49 -4.73
C ILE A 233 13.83 -7.03 -4.31
N LYS A 234 14.64 -6.51 -3.37
CA LYS A 234 14.57 -5.10 -2.94
C LYS A 234 14.79 -4.16 -4.11
N ARG A 235 15.75 -4.45 -4.98
CA ARG A 235 16.02 -3.67 -6.20
C ARG A 235 14.84 -3.71 -7.16
N ALA A 236 14.16 -4.84 -7.33
CA ALA A 236 12.96 -4.92 -8.14
C ALA A 236 11.83 -4.05 -7.56
N ILE A 237 11.60 -4.09 -6.25
CA ILE A 237 10.57 -3.31 -5.55
C ILE A 237 10.85 -1.81 -5.64
N THR A 238 12.09 -1.38 -5.42
CA THR A 238 12.44 0.04 -5.25
C THR A 238 12.90 0.73 -6.54
N GLN A 239 13.44 -0.02 -7.51
CA GLN A 239 14.04 0.54 -8.72
C GLN A 239 13.42 0.03 -10.01
N GLY A 240 12.51 -0.95 -9.93
CA GLY A 240 11.92 -1.59 -11.10
C GLY A 240 12.98 -2.25 -11.97
N VAL A 241 13.95 -2.94 -11.37
CA VAL A 241 15.01 -3.66 -12.09
C VAL A 241 14.89 -5.15 -11.80
N ALA A 242 14.68 -5.94 -12.85
CA ALA A 242 14.59 -7.39 -12.75
C ALA A 242 15.93 -8.03 -12.35
N ARG A 243 15.91 -9.34 -12.14
CA ARG A 243 17.10 -10.13 -11.79
C ARG A 243 18.22 -10.02 -12.83
N ASP A 244 17.86 -10.10 -14.10
CA ASP A 244 18.79 -10.00 -15.25
C ASP A 244 19.19 -8.55 -15.60
N GLY A 245 18.72 -7.56 -14.83
CA GLY A 245 19.03 -6.15 -15.00
C GLY A 245 18.10 -5.37 -15.92
N HIS A 246 17.13 -5.99 -16.62
CA HIS A 246 16.20 -5.23 -17.44
C HIS A 246 15.23 -4.40 -16.59
N LYS A 247 14.70 -3.31 -17.17
CA LYS A 247 13.72 -2.45 -16.52
C LYS A 247 12.32 -3.07 -16.57
N LEU A 248 11.73 -3.26 -15.39
CA LEU A 248 10.33 -3.67 -15.25
C LEU A 248 9.41 -2.54 -15.69
N LYS A 249 8.27 -2.92 -16.26
CA LYS A 249 7.26 -1.98 -16.75
C LYS A 249 6.27 -1.61 -15.64
N PRO A 250 5.62 -0.44 -15.71
CA PRO A 250 4.51 -0.08 -14.82
C PRO A 250 3.36 -1.13 -14.86
N PRO A 251 2.39 -1.12 -13.94
CA PRO A 251 1.99 0.01 -13.08
C PRO A 251 2.59 0.03 -11.67
N MET A 252 3.46 -0.92 -11.30
CA MET A 252 4.01 -0.97 -9.94
C MET A 252 4.75 0.33 -9.57
N ALA A 253 4.48 0.85 -8.37
CA ALA A 253 4.87 2.18 -7.94
C ALA A 253 6.32 2.25 -7.42
N TYR A 254 7.30 1.83 -8.23
CA TYR A 254 8.71 1.70 -7.81
C TYR A 254 9.27 2.95 -7.10
N ALA A 255 8.98 4.13 -7.65
CA ALA A 255 9.46 5.40 -7.07
C ALA A 255 8.89 5.71 -5.68
N ALA A 256 7.66 5.26 -5.38
CA ALA A 256 7.08 5.38 -4.05
C ALA A 256 7.71 4.37 -3.09
N TYR A 257 7.81 3.11 -3.51
CA TYR A 257 8.43 2.07 -2.69
C TYR A 257 9.92 2.30 -2.42
N ALA A 258 10.60 3.10 -3.25
CA ALA A 258 11.97 3.56 -2.99
C ALA A 258 12.12 4.35 -1.67
N GLY A 259 11.03 4.91 -1.14
CA GLY A 259 11.01 5.59 0.15
C GLY A 259 10.77 4.66 1.35
N MET A 260 10.58 3.35 1.14
CA MET A 260 10.44 2.38 2.23
C MET A 260 11.76 2.24 3.00
N THR A 261 11.67 2.07 4.32
CA THR A 261 12.87 1.88 5.15
C THR A 261 13.53 0.53 4.85
N ALA A 262 14.84 0.42 5.08
CA ALA A 262 15.54 -0.84 4.91
C ALA A 262 14.93 -1.96 5.78
N GLN A 263 14.56 -1.65 7.02
CA GLN A 263 13.92 -2.60 7.94
C GLN A 263 12.58 -3.13 7.39
N ASP A 264 11.77 -2.26 6.81
CA ASP A 264 10.47 -2.62 6.25
C ASP A 264 10.62 -3.44 4.96
N LEU A 265 11.62 -3.10 4.12
CA LEU A 265 11.98 -3.90 2.95
C LEU A 265 12.50 -5.29 3.34
N ASP A 266 13.35 -5.37 4.36
CA ASP A 266 13.84 -6.65 4.92
C ASP A 266 12.68 -7.50 5.42
N ALA A 267 11.73 -6.90 6.14
CA ALA A 267 10.55 -7.58 6.64
C ALA A 267 9.66 -8.09 5.49
N ILE A 268 9.40 -7.27 4.47
CA ILE A 268 8.65 -7.68 3.28
C ILE A 268 9.34 -8.85 2.59
N VAL A 269 10.66 -8.77 2.35
CA VAL A 269 11.41 -9.86 1.71
C VAL A 269 11.34 -11.13 2.56
N ALA A 270 11.56 -11.04 3.88
CA ALA A 270 11.44 -12.18 4.78
C ALA A 270 10.06 -12.84 4.68
N PHE A 271 8.99 -12.06 4.61
CA PHE A 271 7.63 -12.61 4.44
C PHE A 271 7.37 -13.17 3.04
N LEU A 272 7.89 -12.55 1.96
CA LEU A 272 7.81 -13.08 0.60
C LEU A 272 8.42 -14.49 0.51
N ARG A 273 9.49 -14.77 1.25
CA ARG A 273 10.09 -16.11 1.33
C ARG A 273 9.15 -17.17 1.91
N THR A 274 8.13 -16.77 2.67
CA THR A 274 7.15 -17.67 3.28
C THR A 274 5.94 -17.96 2.38
N LEU A 275 5.77 -17.20 1.29
CA LEU A 275 4.64 -17.41 0.38
C LEU A 275 4.75 -18.79 -0.27
N PRO A 276 3.71 -19.65 -0.17
CA PRO A 276 3.75 -20.99 -0.74
C PRO A 276 4.09 -20.97 -2.24
N PRO A 277 4.97 -21.86 -2.72
CA PRO A 277 5.36 -21.88 -4.13
C PRO A 277 4.15 -22.16 -5.02
N ARG A 278 4.03 -21.40 -6.11
CA ARG A 278 3.02 -21.60 -7.16
C ARG A 278 3.71 -21.56 -8.51
N SER A 279 3.38 -22.47 -9.43
CA SER A 279 3.91 -22.52 -10.81
C SER A 279 2.89 -22.10 -11.85
#